data_AF-A0A1I3PAR5-F1
#
_entry.id   AF-A0A1I3PAR5-F1
#
_cell.length_a   1.000
_cell.length_b   1.000
_cell.length_c   1.000
_cell.angle_alpha   90.00
_cell.angle_beta   90.00
_cell.angle_gamma   90.00
#
_symmetry.space_group_name_H-M   'P 1'
#
loop_
_entity.id
_entity.type
_entity.pdbx_description
1 polymer ?
#
loop_
_entity_poly.entity_id
_entity_poly.type
_entity_poly.pdbx_seq_one_letter_code
_entity_poly.pdbx_strand_id
1 'polypeptide(L)'
;MGITLGYPPKAVDSYIAILCEKNEEKKKVLKWRRCYVSYYGFEFVCFVEHLKESAEWMWKQYPSTETLTLSYSSDKSEDFDVEYGDIDAVQRWVDHIETLIYLKSKVLVHNQAYNT
;
A
#
# COMPACT_ATOMS: atom_id res chain seq x y z
N MET A 1 -11.78 -7.15 -13.69
CA MET A 1 -11.41 -5.88 -14.34
C MET A 1 -9.90 -5.58 -14.29
N GLY A 2 -9.14 -6.00 -13.26
CA GLY A 2 -7.69 -5.73 -13.20
C GLY A 2 -6.87 -6.24 -14.39
N ILE A 3 -7.15 -7.46 -14.88
CA ILE A 3 -6.44 -8.05 -16.03
C ILE A 3 -6.68 -7.25 -17.33
N THR A 4 -7.86 -6.63 -17.48
CA THR A 4 -8.20 -5.81 -18.66
C THR A 4 -7.49 -4.45 -18.64
N LEU A 5 -7.15 -3.96 -17.44
CA LEU A 5 -6.48 -2.67 -17.24
C LEU A 5 -4.96 -2.81 -17.03
N GLY A 6 -4.44 -4.04 -16.93
CA GLY A 6 -3.03 -4.31 -16.65
C GLY A 6 -2.61 -4.11 -15.19
N TYR A 7 -3.55 -4.08 -14.24
CA TYR A 7 -3.28 -3.86 -12.82
C TYR A 7 -3.53 -5.10 -11.96
N PRO A 8 -2.83 -5.24 -10.81
CA PRO A 8 -3.08 -6.31 -9.86
C PRO A 8 -4.54 -6.32 -9.40
N PRO A 9 -5.23 -7.47 -9.39
CA PRO A 9 -6.63 -7.55 -8.97
C PRO A 9 -6.88 -6.94 -7.58
N LYS A 10 -5.99 -7.19 -6.61
CA LYS A 10 -6.10 -6.64 -5.25
C LYS A 10 -5.88 -5.13 -5.17
N ALA A 11 -5.04 -4.57 -6.03
CA ALA A 11 -4.89 -3.13 -6.13
C ALA A 11 -6.19 -2.48 -6.63
N VAL A 12 -6.87 -3.12 -7.60
CA VAL A 12 -8.18 -2.68 -8.06
C VAL A 12 -9.24 -2.78 -6.96
N ASP A 13 -9.25 -3.87 -6.19
CA ASP A 13 -10.16 -4.03 -5.05
C ASP A 13 -9.94 -2.92 -4.01
N SER A 14 -8.68 -2.62 -3.66
CA SER A 14 -8.32 -1.52 -2.77
C SER A 14 -8.78 -0.16 -3.30
N TYR A 15 -8.59 0.10 -4.59
CA TYR A 15 -9.03 1.33 -5.23
C TYR A 15 -10.55 1.50 -5.19
N ILE A 16 -11.31 0.44 -5.51
CA ILE A 16 -12.77 0.44 -5.43
C ILE A 16 -13.23 0.67 -3.98
N ALA A 17 -12.60 0.01 -3.00
CA ALA A 17 -12.93 0.19 -1.59
C ALA A 17 -12.75 1.66 -1.14
N ILE A 18 -11.68 2.32 -1.58
CA ILE A 18 -11.42 3.74 -1.29
C ILE A 18 -12.48 4.65 -1.95
N LEU A 19 -12.85 4.37 -3.20
CA LEU A 19 -13.81 5.19 -3.95
C LEU A 19 -15.25 5.04 -3.44
N CYS A 20 -15.66 3.82 -3.11
CA CYS A 20 -17.04 3.50 -2.76
C CYS A 20 -17.37 3.75 -1.28
N GLU A 21 -16.37 3.95 -0.42
CA GLU A 21 -16.61 4.23 1.00
C GLU A 21 -17.20 5.64 1.19
N LYS A 22 -18.43 5.67 1.72
CA LYS A 22 -19.19 6.89 1.99
C LYS A 22 -19.04 7.39 3.42
N ASN A 23 -18.61 6.52 4.34
CA ASN A 23 -18.39 6.89 5.72
C ASN A 23 -17.01 7.53 5.89
N GLU A 24 -16.98 8.79 6.31
CA GLU A 24 -15.74 9.57 6.44
C GLU A 24 -14.75 8.98 7.46
N GLU A 25 -15.22 8.39 8.55
CA GLU A 25 -14.34 7.74 9.54
C GLU A 25 -13.68 6.48 8.96
N LYS A 26 -14.46 5.63 8.28
CA LYS A 26 -13.90 4.46 7.58
C LYS A 26 -12.94 4.88 6.47
N LYS A 27 -13.28 5.94 5.74
CA LYS A 27 -12.44 6.48 4.67
C LYS A 27 -11.09 7.00 5.19
N LYS A 28 -11.05 7.61 6.38
CA LYS A 28 -9.79 7.98 7.04
C LYS A 28 -8.95 6.74 7.36
N VAL A 29 -9.55 5.69 7.91
CA VAL A 29 -8.85 4.43 8.22
C VAL A 29 -8.29 3.79 6.94
N LEU A 30 -9.08 3.69 5.87
CA LEU A 30 -8.62 3.17 4.58
C LEU A 30 -7.48 4.01 3.98
N LYS A 31 -7.53 5.34 4.14
CA LYS A 31 -6.44 6.24 3.71
C LYS A 31 -5.13 6.00 4.46
N TRP A 32 -5.17 5.55 5.72
CA TRP A 32 -3.96 5.23 6.47
C TRP A 32 -3.37 3.88 6.11
N ARG A 33 -4.16 2.97 5.54
CA ARG A 33 -3.68 1.65 5.10
C ARG A 33 -3.22 1.64 3.65
N ARG A 34 -3.29 2.76 2.94
CA ARG A 34 -2.91 2.81 1.53
C ARG A 34 -1.40 3.02 1.36
N CYS A 35 -0.85 2.40 0.32
CA CYS A 35 0.49 2.67 -0.18
C CYS A 35 0.44 2.87 -1.70
N TYR A 36 1.47 3.53 -2.21
CA TYR A 36 1.70 3.79 -3.61
C TYR A 36 2.78 2.84 -4.11
N VAL A 37 2.57 2.28 -5.30
CA VAL A 37 3.49 1.35 -5.93
C VAL A 37 3.78 1.87 -7.33
N SER A 38 5.07 1.92 -7.68
CA SER A 38 5.55 2.22 -9.02
C SER A 38 6.43 1.07 -9.51
N TYR A 39 6.13 0.54 -10.69
CA TYR A 39 6.94 -0.51 -11.31
C TYR A 39 6.73 -0.51 -12.82
N TYR A 40 7.82 -0.47 -13.60
CA TYR A 40 7.78 -0.60 -15.05
C TYR A 40 6.80 0.37 -15.75
N GLY A 41 6.74 1.62 -15.27
CA GLY A 41 5.83 2.66 -15.77
C GLY A 41 4.39 2.55 -15.28
N PHE A 42 4.04 1.52 -14.52
CA PHE A 42 2.75 1.43 -13.83
C PHE A 42 2.84 2.12 -12.47
N GLU A 43 1.91 3.03 -12.21
CA GLU A 43 1.69 3.60 -10.88
C GLU A 43 0.28 3.21 -10.40
N PHE A 44 0.17 2.68 -9.17
CA PHE A 44 -1.11 2.36 -8.56
C PHE A 44 -1.10 2.52 -7.04
N VAL A 45 -2.29 2.48 -6.45
CA VAL A 45 -2.50 2.46 -5.00
C VAL A 45 -3.04 1.09 -4.60
N CYS A 46 -2.55 0.52 -3.51
CA CYS A 46 -3.15 -0.64 -2.88
C CYS A 46 -3.13 -0.51 -1.35
N PHE A 47 -3.75 -1.44 -0.64
CA PHE A 47 -3.56 -1.53 0.80
C PHE A 47 -2.26 -2.26 1.11
N VAL A 48 -1.64 -1.92 2.24
CA VAL A 48 -0.38 -2.50 2.72
C VAL A 48 -0.48 -4.03 2.80
N GLU A 49 -1.60 -4.56 3.30
CA GLU A 49 -1.87 -6.00 3.39
C GLU A 49 -1.97 -6.71 2.02
N HIS A 50 -2.25 -5.97 0.95
CA HIS A 50 -2.38 -6.50 -0.41
C HIS A 50 -1.08 -6.37 -1.22
N LEU A 51 -0.05 -5.74 -0.65
CA LEU A 51 1.14 -5.35 -1.40
C LEU A 51 1.92 -6.56 -1.90
N LYS A 52 2.11 -7.56 -1.04
CA LYS A 52 2.85 -8.79 -1.39
C LYS A 52 2.22 -9.49 -2.60
N GLU A 53 0.92 -9.76 -2.54
CA GLU A 53 0.17 -10.39 -3.64
C GLU A 53 0.21 -9.52 -4.91
N SER A 54 0.15 -8.19 -4.75
CA SER A 54 0.24 -7.26 -5.88
C SER A 54 1.61 -7.27 -6.54
N ALA A 55 2.69 -7.32 -5.78
CA ALA A 55 4.07 -7.41 -6.28
C ALA A 55 4.32 -8.74 -6.99
N GLU A 56 3.93 -9.87 -6.39
CA GLU A 56 4.04 -11.19 -7.02
C GLU A 56 3.28 -11.25 -8.36
N TRP A 57 2.08 -10.66 -8.41
CA TRP A 57 1.32 -10.57 -9.64
C TRP A 57 2.03 -9.70 -10.69
N MET A 58 2.53 -8.51 -10.31
CA MET A 58 3.24 -7.61 -11.23
C MET A 58 4.46 -8.29 -11.83
N TRP A 59 5.31 -8.90 -11.00
CA TRP A 59 6.52 -9.58 -11.48
C TRP A 59 6.21 -10.78 -12.38
N LYS A 60 5.09 -11.48 -12.12
CA LYS A 60 4.64 -12.56 -12.99
C LYS A 60 4.14 -12.06 -14.35
N GLN A 61 3.42 -10.94 -14.39
CA GLN A 61 2.85 -10.39 -15.63
C GLN A 61 3.87 -9.57 -16.45
N TYR A 62 4.75 -8.87 -15.76
CA TYR A 62 5.73 -7.94 -16.33
C TYR A 62 7.13 -8.25 -15.80
N PRO A 63 7.78 -9.35 -16.23
CA PRO A 63 9.15 -9.65 -15.82
C PRO A 63 10.09 -8.53 -16.30
N SER A 64 10.86 -7.95 -15.38
CA SER A 64 11.81 -6.88 -15.69
C SER A 64 12.90 -6.79 -14.63
N THR A 65 14.07 -6.24 -14.96
CA THR A 65 15.16 -5.95 -14.01
C THR A 65 14.98 -4.61 -13.29
N GLU A 66 13.95 -3.84 -13.64
CA GLU A 66 13.61 -2.58 -12.98
C GLU A 66 13.25 -2.82 -11.51
N THR A 67 13.50 -1.81 -10.66
CA THR A 67 13.09 -1.85 -9.26
C THR A 67 11.61 -1.53 -9.12
N LEU A 68 11.00 -2.10 -8.08
CA LEU A 68 9.66 -1.78 -7.62
C LEU A 68 9.76 -0.76 -6.50
N THR A 69 9.27 0.45 -6.72
CA THR A 69 9.31 1.54 -5.74
C THR A 69 8.02 1.53 -4.91
N LEU A 70 8.18 1.48 -3.60
CA LEU A 70 7.10 1.51 -2.61
C LEU A 70 7.10 2.85 -1.88
N SER A 71 5.93 3.45 -1.70
CA SER A 71 5.80 4.70 -0.94
C SER A 71 4.59 4.67 -0.02
N TYR A 72 4.77 5.06 1.23
CA TYR A 72 3.67 5.15 2.20
C TYR A 72 3.02 6.55 2.22
N SER A 73 3.75 7.58 1.79
CA SER A 73 3.26 8.95 1.71
C SER A 73 3.10 9.41 0.26
N SER A 74 2.10 10.25 0.00
CA SER A 74 1.88 10.80 -1.34
C SER A 74 2.97 11.78 -1.80
N ASP A 75 3.78 12.28 -0.86
CA ASP A 75 4.89 13.20 -1.14
C ASP A 75 6.20 12.48 -1.50
N LYS A 76 6.19 11.14 -1.59
CA LYS A 76 7.36 10.32 -1.96
C LYS A 76 8.59 10.54 -1.06
N SER A 77 8.38 11.04 0.16
CA SER A 77 9.46 11.30 1.12
C SER A 77 10.06 10.03 1.73
N GLU A 78 9.35 8.91 1.64
CA GLU A 78 9.71 7.60 2.17
C GLU A 78 9.61 6.53 1.08
N ASP A 79 10.27 6.78 -0.05
CA ASP A 79 10.36 5.80 -1.13
C ASP A 79 11.34 4.69 -0.75
N PHE A 80 10.94 3.45 -1.03
CA PHE A 80 11.72 2.25 -0.79
C PHE A 80 11.75 1.40 -2.06
N ASP A 81 12.94 1.29 -2.64
CA ASP A 81 13.15 0.51 -3.85
C ASP A 81 13.40 -0.97 -3.50
N VAL A 82 12.69 -1.84 -4.23
CA VAL A 82 12.76 -3.29 -4.08
C VAL A 82 13.28 -3.89 -5.38
N GLU A 83 14.31 -4.73 -5.30
CA GLU A 83 14.80 -5.47 -6.45
C GLU A 83 13.75 -6.46 -6.96
N TYR A 84 13.75 -6.70 -8.26
CA TYR A 84 12.83 -7.65 -8.88
C TYR A 84 12.91 -9.03 -8.23
N GLY A 85 11.77 -9.54 -7.77
CA GLY A 85 11.66 -10.85 -7.15
C GLY A 85 12.04 -10.91 -5.68
N ASP A 86 12.55 -9.82 -5.08
CA ASP A 86 12.87 -9.77 -3.64
C ASP A 86 11.59 -9.58 -2.81
N ILE A 87 10.83 -10.66 -2.70
CA ILE A 87 9.57 -10.66 -1.94
C ILE A 87 9.79 -10.49 -0.44
N ASP A 88 10.98 -10.83 0.06
CA ASP A 88 11.34 -10.67 1.47
C ASP A 88 11.55 -9.18 1.80
N ALA A 89 12.14 -8.40 0.89
CA ALA A 89 12.18 -6.94 1.01
C ALA A 89 10.77 -6.33 1.02
N VAL A 90 9.86 -6.81 0.17
CA VAL A 90 8.44 -6.37 0.22
C VAL A 90 7.84 -6.66 1.59
N GLN A 91 8.03 -7.87 2.13
CA GLN A 91 7.48 -8.24 3.44
C GLN A 91 8.06 -7.40 4.57
N ARG A 92 9.38 -7.16 4.59
CA ARG A 92 10.03 -6.29 5.59
C ARG A 92 9.45 -4.87 5.56
N TRP A 93 9.18 -4.35 4.36
CA TRP A 93 8.54 -3.04 4.21
C TRP A 93 7.11 -3.05 4.75
N VAL A 94 6.32 -4.08 4.41
CA VAL A 94 4.95 -4.26 4.95
C VAL A 94 4.97 -4.26 6.48
N ASP A 95 5.83 -5.07 7.10
CA ASP A 95 5.93 -5.18 8.57
C ASP A 95 6.31 -3.82 9.21
N HIS A 96 7.22 -3.08 8.56
CA HIS A 96 7.62 -1.75 9.00
C HIS A 96 6.44 -0.77 8.99
N ILE A 97 5.70 -0.71 7.87
CA ILE A 97 4.54 0.19 7.75
C ILE A 97 3.41 -0.21 8.69
N GLU A 98 3.13 -1.50 8.87
CA GLU A 98 2.13 -1.98 9.84
C GLU A 98 2.50 -1.62 11.27
N THR A 99 3.79 -1.56 11.59
CA THR A 99 4.28 -1.05 12.87
C THR A 99 4.00 0.46 13.00
N LEU A 100 4.23 1.26 11.96
CA LEU A 100 3.96 2.70 11.95
C LEU A 100 2.47 3.04 12.09
N ILE A 101 1.64 2.54 11.17
CA ILE A 101 0.46 1.75 11.52
C ILE A 101 -0.08 1.84 12.95
N TYR A 102 0.28 0.79 13.68
CA TYR A 102 -0.05 0.51 15.06
C TYR A 102 0.39 1.61 16.04
N LEU A 103 1.59 2.15 15.87
CA LEU A 103 2.09 3.21 16.75
C LEU A 103 1.23 4.48 16.64
N LYS A 104 0.88 4.90 15.42
CA LYS A 104 -0.01 6.04 15.20
C LYS A 104 -1.40 5.80 15.80
N SER A 105 -1.98 4.61 15.62
CA SER A 105 -3.30 4.31 16.17
C SER A 105 -3.31 4.29 17.71
N LYS A 106 -2.26 3.75 18.35
CA LYS A 106 -2.14 3.77 19.82
C LYS A 106 -1.93 5.17 20.41
N VAL A 107 -1.13 6.02 19.76
CA VAL A 107 -0.92 7.41 20.19
C VAL A 107 -2.24 8.19 20.14
N LEU A 108 -3.06 7.97 19.11
CA LEU A 108 -4.38 8.60 19.00
C LEU A 108 -5.36 8.14 20.09
N VAL A 109 -5.33 6.86 20.47
CA VAL A 109 -6.17 6.33 21.56
C VAL A 109 -5.77 6.96 22.91
N HIS A 110 -4.49 7.20 23.16
CA HIS A 110 -4.04 7.81 24.43
C HIS A 110 -4.32 9.32 24.49
N ASN A 111 -4.25 10.04 23.36
CA ASN A 111 -4.55 11.48 23.34
C ASN A 111 -6.05 11.81 23.46
N GLN A 112 -6.95 10.85 23.22
CA GLN A 112 -8.38 11.03 23.47
C GLN A 112 -8.78 10.84 24.94
N ALA A 113 -7.92 10.20 25.76
CA ALA A 113 -8.22 9.92 27.16
C ALA A 113 -7.91 11.08 28.14
N TYR A 114 -7.27 12.17 27.67
CA TYR A 114 -6.85 13.31 28.51
C TYR A 114 -7.62 14.61 28.25
N ASN A 115 -8.71 14.57 27.47
CA ASN A 115 -9.56 15.74 27.18
C ASN A 115 -11.00 15.55 27.70
N THR A 116 -11.14 15.14 28.95
CA THR A 116 -12.38 15.20 29.76
C THR A 116 -12.02 15.66 31.14
#